data_AF-A0A661V7C9-F1
#
_entry.id   AF-A0A661V7C9-F1
#
_cell.length_a   1.000
_cell.length_b   1.000
_cell.length_c   1.000
_cell.angle_alpha   90.00
_cell.angle_beta   90.00
_cell.angle_gamma   90.00
#
_symmetry.space_group_name_H-M   'P 1'
#
loop_
_entity.id
_entity.type
_entity.pdbx_description
1 polymer ?
#
loop_
_entity_poly.entity_id
_entity_poly.type
_entity_poly.pdbx_seq_one_letter_code
_entity_poly.pdbx_strand_id
1 'polypeptide(L)'
;MRISQPGRQTPSQQKIPLARRRLLKGVTSLGVLALLSYFLPSCSPADGAAPAGASEVSLGEGGELPEPRTDGDVSIEETLFKRRSIRSYTGEALTLEEVSQLLWAAQGITNSKGYRTAPSAAASYTLETYLVVGDVDNLAEGVYR
;
A
#
# COMPACT_ATOMS: atom_id res chain seq x y z
N MET A 1 20.32 -21.24 14.96
CA MET A 1 21.27 -20.62 14.01
C MET A 1 21.51 -19.17 14.46
N ARG A 2 22.63 -18.89 15.14
CA ARG A 2 22.98 -17.55 15.66
C ARG A 2 23.56 -16.71 14.51
N ILE A 3 22.84 -15.69 14.09
CA ILE A 3 23.40 -14.66 13.21
C ILE A 3 24.06 -13.63 14.13
N SER A 4 25.37 -13.77 14.31
CA SER A 4 26.22 -12.75 14.93
C SER A 4 26.22 -11.52 14.02
N GLN A 5 25.51 -10.45 14.39
CA GLN A 5 25.59 -9.19 13.65
C GLN A 5 26.85 -8.42 14.08
N PRO A 6 27.69 -7.95 13.15
CA PRO A 6 28.78 -7.05 13.48
C PRO A 6 28.24 -5.70 13.97
N GLY A 7 28.88 -5.17 15.01
CA GLY A 7 28.45 -3.99 15.77
C GLY A 7 28.16 -2.77 14.90
N ARG A 8 26.92 -2.29 14.99
CA ARG A 8 26.50 -0.99 14.45
C ARG A 8 27.16 0.09 15.32
N GLN A 9 28.21 0.73 14.80
CA GLN A 9 28.82 1.89 15.47
C GLN A 9 27.77 3.02 15.53
N THR A 10 27.34 3.38 16.74
CA THR A 10 26.51 4.56 16.99
C THR A 10 27.33 5.82 16.67
N PRO A 11 26.84 6.72 15.80
CA PRO A 11 27.46 8.03 15.65
C PRO A 11 27.47 8.75 17.00
N SER A 12 28.65 9.22 17.38
CA SER A 12 28.89 10.07 18.55
C SER A 12 27.86 11.22 18.59
N GLN A 13 27.14 11.31 19.71
CA GLN A 13 26.23 12.41 20.02
C GLN A 13 27.02 13.73 20.09
N GLN A 14 27.06 14.45 18.98
CA GLN A 14 27.53 15.84 18.96
C GLN A 14 26.56 16.69 19.77
N LYS A 15 27.00 17.10 20.96
CA LYS A 15 26.30 18.02 21.85
C LYS A 15 26.18 19.38 21.17
N ILE A 16 25.00 19.70 20.65
CA ILE A 16 24.67 21.05 20.17
C ILE A 16 24.62 21.97 21.40
N PRO A 17 25.46 23.01 21.51
CA PRO A 17 25.37 23.95 22.63
C PRO A 17 24.12 24.82 22.49
N LEU A 18 23.13 24.53 23.32
CA LEU A 18 21.93 25.34 23.54
C LEU A 18 22.28 26.63 24.30
N ALA A 19 22.87 27.61 23.63
CA ALA A 19 22.96 28.97 24.17
C ALA A 19 23.33 30.01 23.10
N ARG A 20 22.31 30.66 22.53
CA ARG A 20 22.25 32.10 22.24
C ARG A 20 20.81 32.42 21.83
N ARG A 21 19.90 32.48 22.79
CA ARG A 21 19.37 33.73 23.38
C ARG A 21 19.12 34.82 22.33
N ARG A 22 17.82 35.08 22.13
CA ARG A 22 17.17 36.41 22.17
C ARG A 22 17.89 37.54 21.40
N LEU A 23 17.29 37.99 20.30
CA LEU A 23 16.66 39.31 20.14
C LEU A 23 16.57 39.61 18.64
N LEU A 24 15.37 39.60 18.07
CA LEU A 24 14.98 40.62 17.11
C LEU A 24 13.48 40.80 17.23
N LYS A 25 13.09 41.71 18.12
CA LYS A 25 11.76 42.31 18.12
C LYS A 25 11.71 43.30 16.96
N GLY A 26 10.67 43.22 16.15
CA GLY A 26 10.12 44.37 15.43
C GLY A 26 10.66 44.63 14.03
N VAL A 27 10.10 43.94 13.03
CA VAL A 27 9.65 44.54 11.76
C VAL A 27 8.47 43.69 11.25
N THR A 28 7.33 43.79 11.93
CA THR A 28 6.06 43.23 11.45
C THR A 28 5.09 44.40 11.38
N SER A 29 4.81 44.89 10.17
CA SER A 29 3.67 45.75 9.78
C SER A 29 4.06 46.85 8.80
N LEU A 30 4.55 46.50 7.60
CA LEU A 30 4.31 47.22 6.34
C LEU A 30 4.93 46.48 5.13
N GLY A 31 4.65 45.19 4.98
CA GLY A 31 5.26 44.41 3.89
C GLY A 31 4.61 43.06 3.61
N VAL A 32 3.40 42.83 4.15
CA VAL A 32 2.68 41.55 4.05
C VAL A 32 1.45 41.65 3.13
N LEU A 33 1.15 42.84 2.57
CA LEU A 33 -0.05 43.07 1.74
C LEU A 33 0.23 43.34 0.25
N ALA A 34 1.50 43.37 -0.19
CA ALA A 34 1.87 43.66 -1.59
C ALA A 34 2.68 42.53 -2.27
N LEU A 35 2.75 41.35 -1.65
CA LEU A 35 3.44 40.16 -2.17
C LEU A 35 2.50 38.93 -2.20
N LEU A 36 1.20 39.16 -2.41
CA LEU A 36 0.16 38.13 -2.48
C LEU A 36 -0.61 38.15 -3.81
N SER A 37 -0.15 38.93 -4.80
CA SER A 37 -0.79 39.08 -6.11
C SER A 37 0.12 38.82 -7.32
N TYR A 38 1.39 38.49 -7.09
CA TYR A 38 2.32 38.10 -8.16
C TYR A 38 2.75 36.65 -7.95
N PHE A 39 2.51 35.82 -8.96
CA PHE A 39 2.63 34.35 -9.01
C PHE A 39 1.35 33.55 -8.73
N LEU A 40 0.31 33.81 -9.53
CA LEU A 40 -0.44 32.70 -10.13
C LEU A 40 0.41 32.14 -11.29
N PRO A 41 0.97 30.93 -11.20
CA PRO A 41 1.36 30.21 -12.40
C PRO A 41 0.07 29.82 -13.13
N SER A 42 -0.18 30.47 -14.27
CA SER A 42 -1.15 30.03 -15.26
C SER A 42 -0.68 28.69 -15.84
N CYS A 43 -0.98 27.59 -15.14
CA CYS A 43 -0.83 26.25 -15.66
C CYS A 43 -2.12 25.90 -16.39
N SER A 44 -2.14 26.08 -17.70
CA SER A 44 -3.16 25.47 -18.56
C SER A 44 -3.09 23.95 -18.38
N PRO A 45 -4.23 23.23 -18.28
CA PRO A 45 -4.21 21.78 -18.41
C PRO A 45 -3.77 21.48 -19.85
N ALA A 46 -2.56 20.91 -19.99
CA ALA A 46 -2.22 20.20 -21.19
C ALA A 46 -3.12 18.96 -21.24
N ASP A 47 -3.98 18.89 -22.25
CA ASP A 47 -4.77 17.72 -22.64
C ASP A 47 -3.83 16.56 -23.00
N GLY A 48 -3.22 15.96 -21.98
CA GLY A 48 -2.70 14.61 -22.05
C GLY A 48 -3.86 13.68 -21.83
N ALA A 49 -4.49 13.25 -22.92
CA ALA A 49 -5.47 12.18 -22.93
C ALA A 49 -4.93 11.01 -22.07
N ALA A 50 -5.50 10.85 -20.89
CA ALA A 50 -5.37 9.62 -20.12
C ALA A 50 -5.89 8.49 -21.03
N PRO A 51 -5.21 7.32 -21.08
CA PRO A 51 -5.70 6.21 -21.87
C PRO A 51 -7.09 5.82 -21.35
N ALA A 52 -8.10 6.14 -22.17
CA ALA A 52 -9.43 5.61 -22.05
C ALA A 52 -9.33 4.08 -22.18
N GLY A 53 -9.75 3.34 -21.14
CA GLY A 53 -9.87 1.89 -21.24
C GLY A 53 -9.69 1.05 -19.98
N ALA A 54 -9.54 1.63 -18.78
CA ALA A 54 -9.78 0.86 -17.56
C ALA A 54 -11.30 0.88 -17.28
N SER A 55 -12.04 0.04 -17.99
CA SER A 55 -13.45 -0.22 -17.68
C SER A 55 -13.49 -0.85 -16.29
N GLU A 56 -14.00 -0.11 -15.31
CA GLU A 56 -14.26 -0.63 -13.96
C GLU A 56 -15.39 -1.66 -14.10
N VAL A 57 -15.03 -2.94 -14.22
CA VAL A 57 -16.00 -4.03 -14.20
C VAL A 57 -16.41 -4.20 -12.74
N SER A 58 -17.52 -3.57 -12.36
CA SER A 58 -18.18 -3.90 -11.09
C SER A 58 -18.56 -5.38 -11.13
N LEU A 59 -18.17 -6.15 -10.11
CA LEU A 59 -18.57 -7.55 -9.94
C LEU A 59 -20.09 -7.67 -10.20
N GLY A 60 -20.46 -8.26 -11.34
CA GLY A 60 -21.87 -8.47 -11.69
C GLY A 60 -22.57 -9.29 -10.61
N GLU A 61 -23.88 -9.08 -10.43
CA GLU A 61 -24.87 -9.71 -9.50
C GLU A 61 -24.48 -10.92 -8.61
N GLY A 62 -23.33 -10.86 -7.94
CA GLY A 62 -22.77 -11.90 -7.06
C GLY A 62 -21.56 -11.37 -6.29
N GLY A 63 -21.58 -10.07 -5.94
CA GLY A 63 -20.42 -9.27 -5.57
C GLY A 63 -19.91 -9.44 -4.14
N GLU A 64 -20.01 -10.63 -3.54
CA GLU A 64 -19.38 -10.94 -2.26
C GLU A 64 -18.37 -12.07 -2.44
N LEU A 65 -17.14 -11.82 -2.00
CA LEU A 65 -16.11 -12.85 -1.96
C LEU A 65 -16.40 -13.81 -0.79
N PRO A 66 -16.14 -15.13 -0.95
CA PRO A 66 -16.24 -16.07 0.15
C PRO A 66 -15.37 -15.65 1.35
N GLU A 67 -15.83 -15.91 2.57
CA GLU A 67 -15.04 -15.63 3.77
C GLU A 67 -13.71 -16.43 3.76
N PRO A 68 -12.58 -15.80 4.10
CA PRO A 68 -11.28 -16.47 4.10
C PRO A 68 -11.17 -17.44 5.28
N ARG A 69 -10.42 -18.52 5.07
CA ARG A 69 -10.05 -19.47 6.12
C ARG A 69 -8.91 -18.90 6.96
N THR A 70 -9.12 -18.85 8.27
CA THR A 70 -8.12 -18.37 9.25
C THR A 70 -7.39 -19.51 9.96
N ASP A 71 -7.79 -20.75 9.70
CA ASP A 71 -7.21 -21.98 10.21
C ASP A 71 -6.75 -22.88 9.04
N GLY A 72 -5.45 -23.17 9.00
CA GLY A 72 -4.82 -23.95 7.95
C GLY A 72 -4.09 -25.18 8.49
N ASP A 73 -3.96 -26.19 7.64
CA ASP A 73 -3.33 -27.47 8.00
C ASP A 73 -1.79 -27.43 7.95
N VAL A 74 -1.23 -26.38 7.32
CA VAL A 74 0.22 -26.20 7.14
C VAL A 74 0.73 -25.13 8.10
N SER A 75 1.80 -25.44 8.83
CA SER A 75 2.44 -24.46 9.72
C SER A 75 3.05 -23.28 8.94
N ILE A 76 3.21 -22.14 9.61
CA ILE A 76 3.89 -20.97 9.03
C ILE A 76 5.34 -21.32 8.71
N GLU A 77 6.03 -22.05 9.59
CA GLU A 77 7.41 -22.48 9.44
C GLU A 77 7.59 -23.34 8.18
N GLU A 78 6.70 -24.31 7.96
CA GLU A 78 6.72 -25.16 6.78
C GLU A 78 6.44 -24.37 5.50
N THR A 79 5.45 -23.47 5.54
CA THR A 79 5.11 -22.59 4.42
C THR A 79 6.31 -21.74 4.01
N LEU A 80 6.98 -21.11 4.98
CA LEU A 80 8.19 -20.31 4.74
C LEU A 80 9.34 -21.15 4.19
N PHE A 81 9.53 -22.38 4.69
CA PHE A 81 10.58 -23.28 4.22
C PHE A 81 10.35 -23.74 2.76
N LYS A 82 9.11 -24.11 2.43
CA LYS A 82 8.71 -24.65 1.12
C LYS A 82 8.50 -23.57 0.04
N ARG A 83 8.25 -22.30 0.40
CA ARG A 83 7.94 -21.22 -0.54
C ARG A 83 8.98 -21.09 -1.67
N ARG A 84 8.53 -21.18 -2.92
CA ARG A 84 9.31 -20.93 -4.13
C ARG A 84 8.52 -20.06 -5.10
N SER A 85 9.21 -19.42 -6.04
CA SER A 85 8.55 -18.71 -7.15
C SER A 85 8.25 -19.70 -8.27
N ILE A 86 6.97 -19.97 -8.52
CA ILE A 86 6.50 -20.79 -9.63
C ILE A 86 6.19 -19.87 -10.82
N ARG A 87 6.52 -20.29 -12.04
CA ARG A 87 6.31 -19.51 -13.29
C ARG A 87 5.76 -20.34 -14.44
N SER A 88 5.42 -21.60 -14.17
CA SER A 88 4.73 -22.51 -15.09
C SER A 88 3.54 -23.07 -14.31
N TYR A 89 2.33 -22.89 -14.84
CA TYR A 89 1.08 -23.22 -14.17
C TYR A 89 0.38 -24.37 -14.90
N THR A 90 -0.53 -25.08 -14.22
CA THR A 90 -1.25 -26.24 -14.78
C THR A 90 -2.25 -25.85 -15.86
N GLY A 91 -2.70 -24.59 -15.88
CA GLY A 91 -3.80 -24.13 -16.74
C GLY A 91 -5.17 -24.50 -16.18
N GLU A 92 -5.23 -24.94 -14.92
CA GLU A 92 -6.49 -25.11 -14.19
C GLU A 92 -6.93 -23.74 -13.65
N ALA A 93 -8.23 -23.46 -13.78
CA ALA A 93 -8.85 -22.26 -13.23
C ALA A 93 -8.75 -22.25 -11.70
N LEU A 94 -8.64 -21.05 -11.12
CA LEU A 94 -8.75 -20.88 -9.67
C LEU A 94 -10.22 -20.79 -9.26
N THR A 95 -10.54 -21.33 -8.10
CA THR A 95 -11.84 -21.13 -7.45
C THR A 95 -11.96 -19.73 -6.85
N LEU A 96 -13.19 -19.25 -6.65
CA LEU A 96 -13.43 -17.95 -6.02
C LEU A 96 -12.96 -17.94 -4.55
N GLU A 97 -13.01 -19.08 -3.87
CA GLU A 97 -12.48 -19.28 -2.53
C GLU A 97 -10.96 -19.10 -2.49
N GLU A 98 -10.22 -19.66 -3.44
CA GLU A 98 -8.77 -19.49 -3.54
C GLU A 98 -8.40 -18.04 -3.83
N VAL A 99 -9.13 -17.38 -4.73
CA VAL A 99 -8.94 -15.95 -5.03
C VAL A 99 -9.19 -15.11 -3.77
N SER A 100 -10.29 -15.34 -3.06
CA SER A 100 -10.60 -14.64 -1.81
C SER A 100 -9.51 -14.86 -0.75
N GLN A 101 -9.06 -16.10 -0.59
CA GLN A 101 -7.98 -16.45 0.35
C GLN A 101 -6.69 -15.70 0.04
N LEU A 102 -6.32 -15.58 -1.24
CA LEU A 102 -5.12 -14.86 -1.68
C LEU A 102 -5.25 -13.35 -1.44
N LEU A 103 -6.39 -12.75 -1.76
CA LEU A 103 -6.66 -11.33 -1.53
C LEU A 103 -6.62 -11.01 -0.03
N TRP A 104 -7.23 -11.86 0.80
CA TRP A 104 -7.17 -11.70 2.25
C TRP A 104 -5.74 -11.86 2.79
N ALA A 105 -5.00 -12.87 2.33
CA ALA A 105 -3.61 -13.06 2.73
C ALA A 105 -2.71 -11.86 2.34
N ALA A 106 -3.02 -11.18 1.22
CA ALA A 106 -2.25 -10.04 0.74
C ALA A 106 -2.54 -8.73 1.50
N GLN A 107 -3.82 -8.37 1.69
CA GLN A 107 -4.25 -7.09 2.27
C GLN A 107 -5.56 -7.17 3.09
N GLY A 108 -6.05 -8.36 3.41
CA GLY A 108 -7.32 -8.58 4.11
C GLY A 108 -7.40 -7.96 5.51
N ILE A 109 -8.62 -7.60 5.92
CA ILE A 109 -8.89 -7.04 7.25
C ILE A 109 -8.90 -8.16 8.29
N THR A 110 -8.28 -7.92 9.44
CA THR A 110 -8.09 -8.88 10.54
C THR A 110 -8.79 -8.48 11.83
N ASN A 111 -9.25 -7.23 11.94
CA ASN A 111 -10.03 -6.77 13.08
C ASN A 111 -10.97 -5.61 12.73
N SER A 112 -11.86 -5.28 13.67
CA SER A 112 -12.82 -4.18 13.53
C SER A 112 -12.21 -2.78 13.44
N LYS A 113 -10.91 -2.63 13.72
CA LYS A 113 -10.18 -1.36 13.58
C LYS A 113 -9.62 -1.17 12.16
N GLY A 114 -9.84 -2.12 11.26
CA GLY A 114 -9.34 -2.07 9.88
C GLY A 114 -7.87 -2.46 9.74
N TYR A 115 -7.27 -3.14 10.72
CA TYR A 115 -5.90 -3.63 10.56
C TYR A 115 -5.84 -4.76 9.55
N ARG A 116 -4.78 -4.75 8.74
CA ARG A 116 -4.59 -5.70 7.64
C ARG A 116 -3.64 -6.83 8.00
N THR A 117 -3.73 -7.93 7.26
CA THR A 117 -2.79 -9.06 7.29
C THR A 117 -1.34 -8.63 7.05
N ALA A 118 -1.14 -7.59 6.22
CA ALA A 118 0.16 -6.97 6.01
C ALA A 118 0.36 -5.73 6.92
N PRO A 119 1.54 -5.57 7.57
CA PRO A 119 1.85 -4.37 8.33
C PRO A 119 2.07 -3.16 7.40
N SER A 120 1.74 -1.98 7.88
CA SER A 120 2.00 -0.72 7.17
C SER A 120 2.41 0.39 8.15
N ALA A 121 3.28 1.29 7.70
CA ALA A 121 3.77 2.40 8.52
C ALA A 121 2.60 3.26 8.99
N ALA A 122 2.49 3.47 10.30
CA ALA A 122 1.40 4.21 10.93
C ALA A 122 -0.03 3.71 10.54
N ALA A 123 -0.17 2.45 10.12
CA ALA A 123 -1.42 1.90 9.58
C ALA A 123 -1.99 2.73 8.41
N SER A 124 -1.13 3.34 7.58
CA SER A 124 -1.55 4.21 6.47
C SER A 124 -2.16 3.45 5.29
N TYR A 125 -1.84 2.15 5.15
CA TYR A 125 -2.35 1.23 4.11
C TYR A 125 -2.50 1.86 2.72
N THR A 126 -1.47 2.59 2.27
CA THR A 126 -1.50 3.37 1.03
C THR A 126 -1.51 2.50 -0.24
N LEU A 127 -1.25 1.20 -0.12
CA LEU A 127 -1.26 0.28 -1.25
C LEU A 127 -2.69 -0.19 -1.55
N GLU A 128 -3.03 -0.18 -2.84
CA GLU A 128 -4.25 -0.77 -3.38
C GLU A 128 -3.95 -2.12 -4.03
N THR A 129 -4.91 -3.04 -3.97
CA THR A 129 -4.82 -4.35 -4.59
C THR A 129 -5.85 -4.41 -5.71
N TYR A 130 -5.39 -4.74 -6.91
CA TYR A 130 -6.24 -4.98 -8.07
C TYR A 130 -6.12 -6.45 -8.45
N LEU A 131 -7.23 -7.07 -8.83
CA LEU A 131 -7.27 -8.44 -9.33
C LEU A 131 -7.42 -8.39 -10.85
N VAL A 132 -6.45 -8.95 -11.57
CA VAL A 132 -6.53 -9.16 -13.02
C VAL A 132 -6.89 -10.61 -13.25
N VAL A 133 -8.12 -10.85 -13.69
CA VAL A 133 -8.70 -12.18 -13.88
C VAL A 133 -8.49 -12.61 -15.33
N GLY A 134 -7.82 -13.76 -15.48
CA GLY A 134 -7.73 -14.47 -16.75
C GLY A 134 -8.48 -15.80 -16.75
N ASP A 135 -8.37 -16.58 -15.68
CA ASP A 135 -9.05 -17.88 -15.57
C ASP A 135 -9.43 -18.17 -14.11
N VAL A 136 -10.67 -17.83 -13.75
CA VAL A 136 -11.26 -18.01 -12.42
C VAL A 136 -12.70 -18.48 -12.57
N ASP A 137 -13.07 -19.51 -11.82
CA ASP A 137 -14.41 -20.06 -11.85
C ASP A 137 -15.45 -19.02 -11.43
N ASN A 138 -16.51 -18.90 -12.24
CA ASN A 138 -17.64 -18.00 -12.01
C ASN A 138 -17.27 -16.50 -11.89
N LEU A 139 -16.12 -16.10 -12.44
CA LEU A 139 -15.70 -14.70 -12.49
C LEU A 139 -15.26 -14.36 -13.92
N ALA A 140 -15.84 -13.30 -14.49
CA ALA A 140 -15.50 -12.90 -15.86
C ALA A 140 -14.04 -12.42 -15.95
N GLU A 141 -13.44 -12.57 -17.13
CA GLU A 141 -12.13 -11.98 -17.42
C GLU A 141 -12.21 -10.46 -17.31
N GLY A 142 -11.19 -9.84 -16.68
CA GLY A 142 -11.20 -8.41 -16.49
C GLY A 142 -10.28 -7.93 -15.37
N VAL A 143 -10.44 -6.64 -15.02
CA VAL A 143 -9.71 -6.00 -13.92
C VAL A 143 -10.72 -5.54 -12.88
N TYR A 144 -10.48 -5.96 -11.64
CA TYR A 144 -11.34 -5.72 -10.48
C TYR A 144 -10.57 -4.97 -9.38
N ARG A 145 -11.30 -4.27 -8.53
CA ARG A 145 -10.79 -3.53 -7.36
C ARG A 145 -11.62 -3.86 -6.13
#